data_AF-A0AAD3D828-F1
#
_entry.id   AF-A0AAD3D828-F1
#
_cell.length_a   1.000
_cell.length_b   1.000
_cell.length_c   1.000
_cell.angle_alpha   90.00
_cell.angle_beta   90.00
_cell.angle_gamma   90.00
#
_symmetry.space_group_name_H-M   'P 1'
#
loop_
_entity.id
_entity.type
_entity.pdbx_description
1 polymer ?
#
loop_
_entity_poly.entity_id
_entity_poly.type
_entity_poly.pdbx_seq_one_letter_code
_entity_poly.pdbx_strand_id
1 'polypeptide(L)'
;MAVHRPLPTEVNLGSHKTSTSRWQSNNDFNLRKGMIYIIKKLMETKHGKQLSKTKLILLKHIELNLYTTSSSMEEYADISTLKPRMVEAVKRLIHVAKENDKL
;
A
#
# COMPACT_ATOMS: atom_id res chain seq x y z
N MET A 1 12.04 -53.07 23.32
CA MET A 1 13.11 -52.25 22.70
C MET A 1 12.45 -51.12 21.94
N ALA A 2 12.54 -49.90 22.45
CA ALA A 2 12.02 -48.71 21.82
C ALA A 2 13.10 -48.11 20.92
N VAL A 3 12.77 -47.83 19.66
CA VAL A 3 13.06 -46.58 18.90
C VAL A 3 12.79 -46.83 17.42
N HIS A 4 11.55 -46.56 16.98
CA HIS A 4 11.32 -46.20 15.58
C HIS A 4 11.30 -44.68 15.50
N ARG A 5 12.48 -44.14 15.18
CA ARG A 5 12.72 -42.75 14.77
C ARG A 5 11.84 -42.45 13.55
N PRO A 6 10.98 -41.42 13.56
CA PRO A 6 10.32 -40.99 12.34
C PRO A 6 11.38 -40.40 11.39
N LEU A 7 11.39 -40.89 10.14
CA LEU A 7 12.12 -40.28 9.03
C LEU A 7 11.69 -38.81 8.92
N PRO A 8 12.61 -37.88 8.60
CA PRO A 8 12.21 -36.55 8.19
C PRO A 8 11.43 -36.73 6.89
N THR A 9 10.10 -36.60 6.98
CA THR A 9 9.31 -36.36 5.78
C THR A 9 9.84 -35.05 5.25
N GLU A 10 10.63 -35.13 4.19
CA GLU A 10 11.06 -33.97 3.43
C GLU A 10 9.81 -33.15 3.19
N VAL A 11 9.73 -32.02 3.89
CA VAL A 11 8.79 -30.97 3.57
C VAL A 11 9.10 -30.61 2.14
N ASN A 12 8.31 -31.18 1.24
CA ASN A 12 8.24 -30.78 -0.14
C ASN A 12 7.71 -29.34 -0.08
N LEU A 13 8.61 -28.38 0.19
CA LEU A 13 8.52 -27.00 -0.26
C LEU A 13 8.63 -27.02 -1.79
N GLY A 14 7.76 -27.81 -2.42
CA GLY A 14 7.38 -27.68 -3.79
C GLY A 14 6.67 -26.35 -3.88
N SER A 15 7.48 -25.31 -4.06
CA SER A 15 7.36 -24.28 -5.08
C SER A 15 6.03 -24.30 -5.84
N HIS A 16 4.92 -24.13 -5.14
CA HIS A 16 3.71 -23.58 -5.71
C HIS A 16 3.90 -22.06 -5.71
N LYS A 17 4.84 -21.62 -6.55
CA LYS A 17 4.72 -20.37 -7.30
C LYS A 17 3.49 -20.53 -8.20
N THR A 18 2.30 -20.55 -7.62
CA THR A 18 1.08 -20.43 -8.40
C THR A 18 1.00 -18.99 -8.86
N SER A 19 1.26 -18.84 -10.15
CA SER A 19 1.00 -17.66 -10.95
C SER A 19 1.91 -16.46 -10.64
N THR A 20 2.75 -16.12 -11.61
CA THR A 20 3.22 -14.75 -11.82
C THR A 20 2.00 -13.83 -11.86
N SER A 21 1.54 -13.39 -10.68
CA SER A 21 0.54 -12.36 -10.57
C SER A 21 1.16 -11.15 -11.26
N ARG A 22 0.56 -10.73 -12.37
CA ARG A 22 0.90 -9.52 -13.13
C ARG A 22 0.64 -8.23 -12.32
N TRP A 23 0.52 -8.39 -11.00
CA TRP A 23 0.35 -7.39 -9.99
C TRP A 23 1.61 -6.55 -9.93
N GLN A 24 1.42 -5.25 -9.82
CA GLN A 24 2.50 -4.26 -9.84
C GLN A 24 3.12 -4.02 -11.24
N SER A 25 2.30 -4.01 -12.29
CA SER A 25 2.76 -3.76 -13.67
C SER A 25 2.30 -2.40 -14.22
N ASN A 26 2.85 -1.97 -15.36
CA ASN A 26 2.44 -0.72 -16.01
C ASN A 26 0.96 -0.72 -16.45
N ASN A 27 0.31 -1.89 -16.54
CA ASN A 27 -1.11 -1.99 -16.87
C ASN A 27 -2.02 -1.47 -15.75
N ASP A 28 -1.49 -1.29 -14.53
CA ASP A 28 -2.27 -0.85 -13.37
C ASP A 28 -2.38 0.70 -13.31
N PHE A 29 -1.87 1.42 -14.32
CA PHE A 29 -1.83 2.89 -14.35
C PHE A 29 -3.19 3.55 -14.09
N ASN A 30 -4.26 3.04 -14.72
CA ASN A 30 -5.60 3.61 -14.56
C ASN A 30 -6.15 3.38 -13.15
N LEU A 31 -5.89 2.20 -12.58
CA LEU A 31 -6.27 1.87 -11.21
C LEU A 31 -5.55 2.80 -10.21
N ARG A 32 -4.23 2.93 -10.37
CA ARG A 32 -3.41 3.82 -9.54
C ARG A 32 -3.85 5.28 -9.63
N LYS A 33 -4.19 5.75 -10.83
CA LYS A 33 -4.73 7.11 -11.04
C LYS A 33 -6.08 7.31 -10.32
N GLY A 34 -6.95 6.30 -10.35
CA GLY A 34 -8.20 6.29 -9.59
C GLY A 34 -7.96 6.39 -8.08
N MET A 35 -7.00 5.63 -7.56
CA MET A 35 -6.65 5.66 -6.14
C MET A 35 -6.07 7.01 -5.71
N ILE A 36 -5.19 7.61 -6.50
CA ILE A 36 -4.71 8.98 -6.25
C ILE A 36 -5.89 9.96 -6.15
N TYR A 37 -6.89 9.84 -7.03
CA TYR A 37 -8.08 10.69 -7.00
C TYR A 37 -8.91 10.47 -5.72
N ILE A 38 -9.11 9.23 -5.30
CA ILE A 38 -9.84 8.90 -4.07
C ILE A 38 -9.11 9.47 -2.84
N ILE A 39 -7.80 9.25 -2.72
CA ILE A 39 -6.99 9.77 -1.61
C ILE A 39 -7.04 11.31 -1.62
N LYS A 40 -6.91 11.93 -2.80
CA LYS A 40 -7.05 13.39 -2.97
C LYS A 40 -8.38 13.89 -2.45
N LYS A 41 -9.50 13.28 -2.86
CA LYS A 41 -10.84 13.70 -2.45
C LYS A 41 -11.04 13.57 -0.95
N LEU A 42 -10.57 12.48 -0.34
CA LEU A 42 -10.63 12.31 1.11
C LEU A 42 -9.84 13.39 1.87
N MET A 43 -8.69 13.82 1.34
CA MET A 43 -7.93 14.93 1.91
C MET A 43 -8.62 16.29 1.71
N GLU A 44 -9.19 16.54 0.53
CA GLU A 44 -9.94 17.78 0.24
C GLU A 44 -11.18 17.90 1.12
N THR A 45 -11.94 16.82 1.33
CA THR A 45 -13.12 16.81 2.21
C THR A 45 -12.77 17.13 3.66
N LYS A 46 -11.62 16.67 4.16
CA LYS A 46 -11.18 16.96 5.54
C LYS A 46 -10.62 18.37 5.74
N HIS A 47 -10.04 18.98 4.70
CA HIS A 47 -9.36 20.27 4.81
C HIS A 47 -10.10 21.43 4.12
N GLY A 48 -11.19 21.16 3.39
CA GLY A 48 -12.01 22.16 2.71
C GLY A 48 -11.28 22.99 1.65
N LYS A 49 -10.07 22.57 1.23
CA LYS A 49 -9.19 23.35 0.35
C LYS A 49 -8.56 22.46 -0.70
N GLN A 50 -8.37 23.04 -1.89
CA GLN A 50 -7.63 22.42 -2.98
C GLN A 50 -6.19 22.12 -2.52
N LEU A 51 -5.70 20.93 -2.85
CA LEU A 51 -4.35 20.53 -2.47
C LEU A 51 -3.30 21.28 -3.31
N SER A 52 -2.28 21.82 -2.63
CA SER A 52 -1.14 22.44 -3.29
C SER A 52 -0.33 21.42 -4.10
N LYS A 53 0.49 21.89 -5.04
CA LYS A 53 1.37 21.03 -5.86
C LYS A 53 2.24 20.10 -4.99
N THR A 54 2.79 20.60 -3.88
CA THR A 54 3.58 19.82 -2.93
C THR A 54 2.76 18.67 -2.31
N LYS A 55 1.52 18.94 -1.89
CA LYS A 55 0.63 17.90 -1.34
C LYS A 55 0.24 16.85 -2.39
N LEU A 56 0.13 17.23 -3.66
CA LEU A 56 -0.10 16.29 -4.76
C LEU A 56 1.10 15.38 -5.02
N ILE A 57 2.34 15.87 -4.88
CA ILE A 57 3.55 15.03 -4.98
C ILE A 57 3.56 14.02 -3.82
N LEU A 58 3.29 14.48 -2.60
CA LEU A 58 3.23 13.60 -1.43
C LEU A 58 2.14 12.53 -1.57
N LEU A 59 0.97 12.87 -2.11
CA LEU A 59 -0.09 11.92 -2.42
C LEU A 59 0.36 10.79 -3.35
N LYS A 60 1.16 11.09 -4.37
CA LYS A 60 1.71 10.07 -5.26
C LYS A 60 2.67 9.14 -4.52
N HIS A 61 3.46 9.65 -3.58
CA HIS A 61 4.31 8.80 -2.74
C HIS A 61 3.49 7.93 -1.79
N ILE A 62 2.42 8.46 -1.20
CA ILE A 62 1.50 7.66 -0.37
C ILE A 62 0.91 6.53 -1.21
N GLU A 63 0.36 6.86 -2.38
CA GLU A 63 -0.25 5.86 -3.26
C GLU A 63 0.77 4.81 -3.69
N LEU A 64 1.98 5.22 -4.09
CA LEU A 64 3.03 4.29 -4.47
C LEU A 64 3.39 3.35 -3.31
N ASN A 65 3.50 3.89 -2.09
CA ASN A 65 3.77 3.07 -0.92
C ASN A 65 2.62 2.07 -0.65
N LEU A 66 1.37 2.50 -0.76
CA LEU A 66 0.21 1.59 -0.60
C LEU A 66 0.21 0.51 -1.67
N TYR A 67 0.52 0.88 -2.91
CA TYR A 67 0.61 -0.04 -4.04
C TYR A 67 1.72 -1.08 -3.86
N THR A 68 2.92 -0.66 -3.45
CA THR A 68 4.06 -1.58 -3.26
C THR A 68 3.91 -2.48 -2.04
N THR A 69 3.22 -2.01 -1.00
CA THR A 69 3.06 -2.74 0.27
C THR A 69 1.75 -3.53 0.38
N SER A 70 0.92 -3.54 -0.66
CA SER A 70 -0.28 -4.39 -0.73
C SER A 70 0.07 -5.76 -1.29
N SER A 71 -0.45 -6.81 -0.67
CA SER A 71 -0.14 -8.20 -1.00
C SER A 71 -0.81 -8.65 -2.30
N SER A 72 -1.92 -8.01 -2.68
CA SER A 72 -2.66 -8.30 -3.91
C SER A 72 -3.41 -7.07 -4.47
N MET A 73 -3.94 -7.21 -5.69
CA MET A 73 -4.77 -6.19 -6.33
C MET A 73 -6.05 -5.92 -5.56
N GLU A 74 -6.67 -6.98 -5.06
CA GLU A 74 -7.92 -6.92 -4.31
C GLU A 74 -7.69 -6.19 -2.99
N GLU A 75 -6.58 -6.45 -2.29
CA GLU A 75 -6.21 -5.74 -1.07
C GLU A 75 -6.02 -4.23 -1.32
N TYR A 76 -5.38 -3.88 -2.45
CA TYR A 76 -5.18 -2.49 -2.86
C TYR A 76 -6.45 -1.83 -3.44
N ALA A 77 -7.37 -2.59 -4.03
CA ALA A 77 -8.62 -2.03 -4.54
C ALA A 77 -9.65 -1.82 -3.41
N ASP A 78 -9.50 -2.53 -2.29
CA ASP A 78 -10.37 -2.36 -1.13
C ASP A 78 -10.04 -1.07 -0.37
N ILE A 79 -10.96 -0.11 -0.43
CA ILE A 79 -10.82 1.16 0.28
C ILE A 79 -10.85 0.94 1.80
N SER A 80 -11.53 -0.09 2.29
CA SER A 80 -11.71 -0.36 3.72
C SER A 80 -10.39 -0.77 4.38
N THR A 81 -9.58 -1.58 3.69
CA THR A 81 -8.23 -1.99 4.12
C THR A 81 -7.22 -0.86 3.98
N LEU A 82 -7.34 -0.05 2.92
CA LEU A 82 -6.41 1.04 2.65
C LEU A 82 -6.66 2.30 3.49
N LYS A 83 -7.90 2.60 3.84
CA LYS A 83 -8.27 3.80 4.61
C LYS A 83 -7.44 3.99 5.89
N PRO A 84 -7.22 2.98 6.77
CA PRO A 84 -6.35 3.15 7.92
C PRO A 84 -4.90 3.46 7.54
N ARG A 85 -4.33 2.75 6.56
CA ARG A 85 -2.96 2.96 6.06
C ARG A 85 -2.79 4.35 5.43
N MET A 86 -3.80 4.82 4.70
CA MET A 86 -3.86 6.16 4.12
C MET A 86 -3.88 7.23 5.21
N VAL A 87 -4.73 7.08 6.23
CA VAL A 87 -4.80 8.04 7.35
C VAL A 87 -3.48 8.08 8.09
N GLU A 88 -2.84 6.93 8.31
CA GLU A 88 -1.54 6.86 8.96
C GLU A 88 -0.44 7.53 8.12
N ALA A 89 -0.39 7.27 6.82
CA ALA A 89 0.55 7.91 5.90
C ALA A 89 0.37 9.44 5.87
N VAL A 90 -0.89 9.92 5.83
CA VAL A 90 -1.20 11.35 5.90
C VAL A 90 -0.78 11.95 7.24
N LYS A 91 -1.01 11.26 8.37
CA LYS A 91 -0.56 11.72 9.69
C LYS A 91 0.95 11.87 9.75
N ARG A 92 1.71 10.88 9.25
CA ARG A 92 3.18 10.95 9.18
C ARG A 92 3.64 12.14 8.34
N LEU A 93 2.99 12.40 7.20
CA LEU A 93 3.32 13.55 6.36
C LEU A 93 3.03 14.90 7.02
N ILE A 94 1.91 15.03 7.73
CA ILE A 94 1.60 16.25 8.48
C ILE A 94 2.63 16.46 9.59
N HIS A 95 3.07 15.39 10.25
CA HIS A 95 4.10 15.46 11.28
C HIS A 95 5.44 15.95 10.69
N VAL A 96 5.93 15.30 9.63
CA VAL A 96 7.17 15.70 8.95
C VAL A 96 7.10 17.13 8.43
N ALA A 97 5.97 17.54 7.82
CA ALA A 97 5.81 18.91 7.34
C ALA A 97 5.83 19.94 8.48
N LYS A 98 5.23 19.64 9.64
CA LYS A 98 5.26 20.52 10.83
C LYS A 98 6.65 20.64 11.44
N GLU A 99 7.48 19.61 11.35
CA GLU A 99 8.86 19.67 11.84
C GLU A 99 9.76 20.49 10.90
N ASN A 100 9.49 20.47 9.60
CA ASN A 100 10.27 21.23 8.61
C ASN A 100 9.86 22.72 8.49
N ASP A 101 8.66 23.11 8.95
CA ASP A 101 8.19 24.51 8.96
C ASP A 101 8.73 25.32 10.18
N LYS A 102 9.61 24.72 10.99
CA LYS A 102 10.23 25.33 12.19
C LYS A 102 11.67 25.83 11.96
N LEU A 103 12.11 25.96 10.71
CA LEU A 103 13.42 26.50 10.34
C LEU A 103 13.28 27.82 9.59
#